data_AF-A0AAJ0FBN9-F1
#
_entry.id   AF-A0AAJ0FBN9-F1
#
_cell.length_a   1.000
_cell.length_b   1.000
_cell.length_c   1.000
_cell.angle_alpha   90.00
_cell.angle_beta   90.00
_cell.angle_gamma   90.00
#
_symmetry.space_group_name_H-M   'P 1'
#
loop_
_entity.id
_entity.type
_entity.pdbx_description
1 polymer ?
#
loop_
_entity_poly.entity_id
_entity_poly.type
_entity_poly.pdbx_seq_one_letter_code
_entity_poly.pdbx_strand_id
1 'polypeptide(L)'
;DIAWLDKATNFGAAERQELLDAAPGFPRGYLPERATGHPVIVLKRLSGASTHVAITTVSAYSSGPANNNLAPWKQRCHRSKKAFDFRSFAGSESSTNRPLLHLGKGLWGKPQTSWVYIQSVYVVPLSVLSPYHRSNVHLQMAPASLNDLCAHIERDCRTWGDVMARLQRHEPASCTTPTLPTPFSRSSSGNSPPTKQAAINTTPHRAQTSVPVPVVPVLPAVQCAAQKPSSWAQVAVAKT
;
A
#
# COMPACT_ATOMS: atom_id res chain seq x y z
N ASP A 1 9.67 4.03 -8.70
CA ASP A 1 8.68 3.26 -7.89
C ASP A 1 7.24 3.70 -8.09
N ILE A 2 6.86 4.00 -9.33
CA ILE A 2 5.44 3.97 -9.72
C ILE A 2 5.35 3.13 -10.98
N ALA A 3 4.55 2.06 -10.91
CA ALA A 3 4.28 1.15 -12.01
C ALA A 3 2.80 1.24 -12.41
N TRP A 4 2.46 0.56 -13.49
CA TRP A 4 1.08 0.26 -13.85
C TRP A 4 0.80 -1.20 -13.51
N LEU A 5 -0.09 -1.47 -12.55
CA LEU A 5 -0.62 -2.80 -12.37
C LEU A 5 -1.58 -3.09 -13.52
N ASP A 6 -1.24 -4.08 -14.33
CA ASP A 6 -2.03 -4.45 -15.49
C ASP A 6 -3.44 -4.90 -15.13
N LYS A 7 -4.32 -4.99 -16.14
CA LYS A 7 -5.68 -5.48 -15.95
C LYS A 7 -5.67 -6.99 -15.75
N ALA A 8 -6.62 -7.51 -14.96
CA ALA A 8 -6.88 -8.96 -14.83
C ALA A 8 -7.09 -9.70 -16.17
N THR A 9 -7.48 -9.00 -17.23
CA THR A 9 -7.59 -9.53 -18.60
C THR A 9 -6.25 -9.85 -19.27
N ASN A 10 -5.15 -9.28 -18.75
CA ASN A 10 -3.81 -9.38 -19.32
C ASN A 10 -2.95 -10.41 -18.57
N PHE A 11 -3.39 -10.83 -17.38
CA PHE A 11 -2.68 -11.78 -16.51
C PHE A 11 -2.70 -13.19 -17.11
N GLY A 12 -1.55 -13.88 -17.08
CA GLY A 12 -1.44 -15.28 -17.43
C GLY A 12 -2.20 -16.19 -16.45
N ALA A 13 -2.45 -17.44 -16.85
CA ALA A 13 -3.28 -18.38 -16.06
C ALA A 13 -2.77 -18.56 -14.61
N ALA A 14 -1.45 -18.73 -14.43
CA ALA A 14 -0.83 -18.86 -13.11
C ALA A 14 -1.00 -17.59 -12.24
N GLU A 15 -0.83 -16.40 -12.84
CA GLU A 15 -0.98 -15.11 -12.14
C GLU A 15 -2.43 -14.86 -11.71
N ARG A 16 -3.40 -15.24 -12.55
CA ARG A 16 -4.82 -15.20 -12.20
C ARG A 16 -5.11 -16.13 -11.02
N GLN A 17 -4.60 -17.36 -11.09
CA GLN A 17 -4.83 -18.36 -10.04
C GLN A 17 -4.15 -18.01 -8.71
N GLU A 18 -3.01 -17.33 -8.73
CA GLU A 18 -2.34 -16.84 -7.52
C GLU A 18 -3.03 -15.60 -6.92
N LEU A 19 -3.36 -14.61 -7.74
CA LEU A 19 -3.76 -13.28 -7.28
C LEU A 19 -5.28 -13.14 -7.06
N LEU A 20 -6.08 -13.66 -8.00
CA LEU A 20 -7.49 -13.33 -8.18
C LEU A 20 -8.44 -14.47 -7.80
N ASP A 21 -8.04 -15.72 -8.04
CA ASP A 21 -8.91 -16.88 -7.82
C ASP A 21 -8.98 -17.29 -6.34
N ALA A 22 -10.01 -18.03 -5.97
CA ALA A 22 -10.27 -18.38 -4.57
C ALA A 22 -9.27 -19.42 -4.04
N ALA A 23 -8.57 -19.07 -2.96
CA ALA A 23 -7.64 -19.94 -2.23
C ALA A 23 -8.10 -20.15 -0.77
N PRO A 24 -7.63 -21.20 -0.06
CA PRO A 24 -7.86 -21.33 1.39
C PRO A 24 -7.45 -20.06 2.15
N GLY A 25 -8.37 -19.53 2.95
CA GLY A 25 -8.23 -18.23 3.64
C GLY A 25 -8.54 -16.98 2.80
N PHE A 26 -8.59 -17.08 1.47
CA PHE A 26 -8.84 -15.96 0.54
C PHE A 26 -9.90 -16.34 -0.52
N PRO A 27 -11.20 -16.43 -0.14
CA PRO A 27 -12.27 -16.98 -0.99
C PRO A 27 -12.70 -16.06 -2.18
N ARG A 28 -11.90 -15.05 -2.54
CA ARG A 28 -12.11 -14.11 -3.65
C ARG A 28 -10.78 -13.61 -4.25
N GLY A 29 -9.74 -14.44 -4.17
CA GLY A 29 -8.36 -13.99 -4.30
C GLY A 29 -7.93 -13.12 -3.12
N TYR A 30 -6.68 -12.69 -3.14
CA TYR A 30 -6.17 -11.70 -2.18
C TYR A 30 -5.92 -10.32 -2.84
N LEU A 31 -5.83 -10.27 -4.17
CA LEU A 31 -5.89 -9.05 -4.97
C LEU A 31 -7.31 -8.94 -5.58
N PRO A 32 -8.17 -8.01 -5.15
CA PRO A 32 -9.47 -7.83 -5.77
C PRO A 32 -9.32 -7.42 -7.24
N GLU A 33 -10.09 -8.02 -8.15
CA GLU A 33 -10.02 -7.69 -9.60
C GLU A 33 -10.12 -6.18 -9.88
N ARG A 34 -10.95 -5.46 -9.10
CA ARG A 34 -11.13 -4.00 -9.17
C ARG A 34 -9.94 -3.17 -8.67
N ALA A 35 -8.85 -3.80 -8.23
CA ALA A 35 -7.57 -3.16 -7.96
C ALA A 35 -6.63 -3.19 -9.18
N THR A 36 -6.93 -4.02 -10.19
CA THR A 36 -6.16 -4.17 -11.44
C THR A 36 -6.43 -3.05 -12.43
N GLY A 37 -5.51 -2.78 -13.36
CA GLY A 37 -5.64 -1.69 -14.34
C GLY A 37 -5.50 -0.29 -13.73
N HIS A 38 -4.58 -0.15 -12.78
CA HIS A 38 -4.39 1.06 -11.97
C HIS A 38 -2.90 1.39 -11.79
N PRO A 39 -2.54 2.68 -11.61
CA PRO A 39 -1.19 3.03 -11.19
C PRO A 39 -0.95 2.60 -9.74
N VAL A 40 0.24 2.06 -9.46
CA VAL A 40 0.62 1.54 -8.15
C VAL A 40 1.97 2.09 -7.71
N ILE A 41 2.11 2.34 -6.41
CA ILE A 41 3.40 2.66 -5.79
C ILE A 41 4.03 1.34 -5.36
N VAL A 42 5.30 1.12 -5.71
CA VAL A 42 6.08 0.01 -5.15
C VAL A 42 6.59 0.43 -3.77
N LEU A 43 6.20 -0.33 -2.75
CA LEU A 43 6.52 -0.05 -1.34
C LEU A 43 7.79 -0.77 -0.90
N LYS A 44 7.96 -2.02 -1.32
CA LYS A 44 9.07 -2.87 -0.88
C LYS A 44 9.38 -3.96 -1.90
N ARG A 45 10.68 -4.13 -2.17
CA ARG A 45 11.31 -5.27 -2.83
C ARG A 45 12.42 -5.73 -1.89
N LEU A 46 12.54 -7.02 -1.60
CA LEU A 46 13.47 -7.49 -0.56
C LEU A 46 14.90 -7.65 -1.07
N SER A 47 15.07 -7.96 -2.35
CA SER A 47 16.37 -8.12 -3.01
C SER A 47 16.32 -7.66 -4.48
N GLY A 48 17.49 -7.49 -5.10
CA GLY A 48 17.57 -7.27 -6.56
C GLY A 48 17.05 -8.45 -7.40
N ALA A 49 16.97 -9.64 -6.78
CA ALA A 49 16.50 -10.89 -7.37
C ALA A 49 15.03 -11.21 -7.08
N SER A 50 14.35 -10.47 -6.17
CA SER A 50 12.93 -10.69 -5.84
C SER A 50 12.08 -10.73 -7.12
N THR A 51 11.37 -11.84 -7.33
CA THR A 51 10.37 -11.95 -8.41
C THR A 51 9.07 -11.22 -8.07
N HIS A 52 8.86 -10.89 -6.79
CA HIS A 52 7.65 -10.26 -6.25
C HIS A 52 7.96 -8.94 -5.53
N VAL A 53 6.93 -8.10 -5.39
CA VAL A 53 6.99 -6.80 -4.69
C VAL A 53 5.72 -6.53 -3.89
N ALA A 54 5.85 -5.79 -2.78
CA ALA A 54 4.72 -5.18 -2.10
C ALA A 54 4.35 -3.85 -2.75
N ILE A 55 3.06 -3.67 -3.06
CA ILE A 55 2.50 -2.51 -3.77
C ILE A 55 1.28 -1.93 -3.05
N THR A 56 0.95 -0.67 -3.35
CA THR A 56 -0.36 -0.08 -3.04
C THR A 56 -0.94 0.69 -4.22
N THR A 57 -2.26 0.64 -4.39
CA THR A 57 -2.98 1.24 -5.52
C THR A 57 -3.23 2.74 -5.32
N VAL A 58 -2.90 3.55 -6.33
CA VAL A 58 -3.34 4.96 -6.39
C VAL A 58 -4.67 5.05 -7.11
N SER A 59 -5.68 5.54 -6.39
CA SER A 59 -7.07 5.58 -6.84
C SER A 59 -7.53 7.00 -7.16
N ALA A 60 -8.29 7.09 -8.25
CA ALA A 60 -9.08 8.26 -8.66
C ALA A 60 -10.58 7.89 -8.74
N TYR A 61 -11.00 6.87 -7.98
CA TYR A 61 -12.30 6.21 -8.14
C TYR A 61 -13.46 7.21 -8.03
N SER A 62 -14.30 7.24 -9.07
CA SER A 62 -15.51 8.07 -9.15
C SER A 62 -15.30 9.54 -8.76
N SER A 63 -14.13 10.09 -9.09
CA SER A 63 -13.74 11.46 -8.79
C SER A 63 -13.33 12.19 -10.07
N GLY A 64 -13.86 13.39 -10.27
CA GLY A 64 -13.55 14.23 -11.44
C GLY A 64 -14.41 15.50 -11.51
N PRO A 65 -14.31 16.29 -12.59
CA PRO A 65 -15.02 17.57 -12.70
C PRO A 65 -16.54 17.47 -12.51
N ALA A 66 -17.16 16.40 -13.02
CA ALA A 66 -18.61 16.15 -12.91
C ALA A 66 -19.12 15.95 -11.47
N ASN A 67 -18.25 15.82 -10.47
CA ASN A 67 -18.62 15.84 -9.05
C ASN A 67 -17.66 16.67 -8.19
N ASN A 68 -17.09 17.75 -8.76
CA ASN A 68 -16.17 18.66 -8.07
C ASN A 68 -14.97 17.94 -7.41
N ASN A 69 -14.41 16.94 -8.12
CA ASN A 69 -13.26 16.14 -7.67
C ASN A 69 -13.48 15.45 -6.31
N LEU A 70 -14.69 14.92 -6.06
CA LEU A 70 -15.13 14.43 -4.75
C LEU A 70 -14.17 13.42 -4.11
N ALA A 71 -13.62 13.77 -2.95
CA ALA A 71 -12.64 12.96 -2.24
C ALA A 71 -13.21 11.63 -1.71
N PRO A 72 -12.40 10.55 -1.65
CA PRO A 72 -12.87 9.19 -1.36
C PRO A 72 -13.73 9.03 -0.09
N TRP A 73 -13.36 9.66 1.03
CA TRP A 73 -14.11 9.56 2.29
C TRP A 73 -15.47 10.28 2.28
N LYS A 74 -15.69 11.20 1.32
CA LYS A 74 -17.00 11.84 1.08
C LYS A 74 -17.93 10.97 0.22
N GLN A 75 -17.42 9.90 -0.39
CA GLN A 75 -18.21 9.03 -1.28
C GLN A 75 -18.98 7.95 -0.50
N ARG A 76 -20.27 7.78 -0.82
CA ARG A 76 -21.19 6.82 -0.15
C ARG A 76 -20.68 5.37 -0.15
N CYS A 77 -19.96 4.96 -1.20
CA CYS A 77 -19.33 3.64 -1.33
C CYS A 77 -18.12 3.41 -0.40
N HIS A 78 -17.67 4.44 0.32
CA HIS A 78 -16.50 4.41 1.19
C HIS A 78 -16.81 4.86 2.62
N ARG A 79 -18.10 5.01 2.98
CA ARG A 79 -18.58 5.38 4.33
C ARG A 79 -18.06 4.51 5.49
N SER A 80 -17.58 3.31 5.22
CA SER A 80 -16.99 2.37 6.19
C SER A 80 -15.46 2.43 6.27
N LYS A 81 -14.81 3.24 5.42
CA LYS A 81 -13.37 3.50 5.45
C LYS A 81 -13.11 4.73 6.30
N LYS A 82 -12.11 4.67 7.19
CA LYS A 82 -11.69 5.85 7.97
C LYS A 82 -11.07 6.89 7.04
N ALA A 83 -11.40 8.17 7.21
CA ALA A 83 -10.80 9.26 6.44
C ALA A 83 -9.26 9.31 6.63
N PHE A 84 -8.79 8.98 7.84
CA PHE A 84 -7.36 8.90 8.19
C PHE A 84 -6.57 7.82 7.41
N ASP A 85 -7.23 6.75 6.98
CA ASP A 85 -6.60 5.67 6.19
C ASP A 85 -6.29 6.10 4.74
N PHE A 86 -6.69 7.31 4.32
CA PHE A 86 -6.37 7.86 2.99
C PHE A 86 -5.17 8.80 3.04
N ARG A 87 -4.34 8.75 1.99
CA ARG A 87 -3.18 9.62 1.77
C ARG A 87 -3.28 10.30 0.41
N SER A 88 -3.32 11.62 0.41
CA SER A 88 -3.55 12.44 -0.79
C SER A 88 -2.26 12.82 -1.50
N PHE A 89 -2.29 12.84 -2.83
CA PHE A 89 -1.23 13.49 -3.62
C PHE A 89 -1.35 15.02 -3.56
N ALA A 90 -0.22 15.70 -3.78
CA ALA A 90 -0.17 17.15 -3.89
C ALA A 90 -1.14 17.66 -4.97
N GLY A 91 -2.04 18.58 -4.58
CA GLY A 91 -3.13 19.09 -5.42
C GLY A 91 -4.49 18.41 -5.20
N SER A 92 -4.54 17.22 -4.59
CA SER A 92 -5.78 16.54 -4.20
C SER A 92 -6.25 17.01 -2.82
N GLU A 93 -7.55 16.96 -2.54
CA GLU A 93 -8.10 17.24 -1.20
C GLU A 93 -7.43 16.33 -0.15
N SER A 94 -7.15 16.85 1.05
CA SER A 94 -6.64 16.05 2.18
C SER A 94 -7.72 15.73 3.22
N SER A 95 -7.68 14.52 3.75
CA SER A 95 -8.50 14.07 4.88
C SER A 95 -7.88 14.37 6.24
N THR A 96 -6.62 14.78 6.29
CA THR A 96 -5.81 14.90 7.51
C THR A 96 -4.73 15.97 7.39
N ASN A 97 -4.14 16.34 8.52
CA ASN A 97 -2.96 17.21 8.59
C ASN A 97 -1.64 16.44 8.32
N ARG A 98 -1.69 15.22 7.75
CA ARG A 98 -0.48 14.49 7.35
C ARG A 98 0.15 15.15 6.10
N PRO A 99 1.48 15.03 5.90
CA PRO A 99 2.14 15.46 4.67
C PRO A 99 1.49 14.87 3.42
N LEU A 100 1.41 15.68 2.36
CA LEU A 100 0.94 15.22 1.05
C LEU A 100 1.97 14.31 0.38
N LEU A 101 1.52 13.50 -0.57
CA LEU A 101 2.36 12.65 -1.39
C LEU A 101 2.86 13.44 -2.61
N HIS A 102 4.18 13.61 -2.72
CA HIS A 102 4.84 14.30 -3.82
C HIS A 102 5.56 13.31 -4.74
N LEU A 103 5.67 13.66 -6.03
CA LEU A 103 6.62 13.03 -6.94
C LEU A 103 8.00 13.68 -6.78
N GLY A 104 9.05 12.88 -6.88
CA GLY A 104 10.43 13.33 -7.08
C GLY A 104 10.81 13.38 -8.56
N LYS A 105 10.10 12.64 -9.43
CA LYS A 105 10.34 12.64 -10.89
C LYS A 105 9.07 12.32 -11.68
N GLY A 106 8.91 12.98 -12.83
CA GLY A 106 7.76 12.84 -13.73
C GLY A 106 6.56 13.71 -13.34
N LEU A 107 5.53 13.70 -14.19
CA LEU A 107 4.29 14.46 -13.98
C LEU A 107 3.13 13.52 -13.67
N TRP A 108 2.31 13.88 -12.68
CA TRP A 108 1.16 13.08 -12.29
C TRP A 108 -0.07 13.38 -13.16
N GLY A 109 -0.70 12.36 -13.73
CA GLY A 109 -1.79 12.52 -14.72
C GLY A 109 -3.16 12.93 -14.14
N LYS A 110 -3.31 12.98 -12.81
CA LYS A 110 -4.56 13.39 -12.12
C LYS A 110 -4.27 14.08 -10.77
N PRO A 111 -3.60 15.25 -10.74
CA PRO A 111 -3.07 15.85 -9.51
C PRO A 111 -4.15 16.19 -8.48
N GLN A 112 -5.36 16.56 -8.94
CA GLN A 112 -6.49 16.92 -8.09
C GLN A 112 -7.35 15.74 -7.57
N THR A 113 -7.12 14.53 -8.10
CA THR A 113 -8.03 13.38 -7.86
C THR A 113 -7.30 12.08 -7.61
N SER A 114 -6.24 12.09 -6.79
CA SER A 114 -5.41 10.90 -6.54
C SER A 114 -5.09 10.66 -5.08
N TRP A 115 -5.48 9.47 -4.61
CA TRP A 115 -5.34 9.04 -3.23
C TRP A 115 -4.87 7.59 -3.12
N VAL A 116 -3.99 7.32 -2.17
CA VAL A 116 -3.69 5.97 -1.68
C VAL A 116 -4.62 5.66 -0.51
N TYR A 117 -5.06 4.41 -0.39
CA TYR A 117 -5.77 3.90 0.79
C TYR A 117 -4.89 2.86 1.46
N ILE A 118 -4.38 3.13 2.67
CA ILE A 118 -3.28 2.35 3.27
C ILE A 118 -3.64 0.89 3.57
N GLN A 119 -4.93 0.55 3.60
CA GLN A 119 -5.42 -0.83 3.79
C GLN A 119 -5.57 -1.59 2.46
N SER A 120 -5.24 -0.97 1.32
CA SER A 120 -5.11 -1.63 0.00
C SER A 120 -3.63 -1.88 -0.29
N VAL A 121 -3.06 -2.92 0.30
CA VAL A 121 -1.66 -3.33 0.09
C VAL A 121 -1.62 -4.80 -0.32
N TYR A 122 -0.86 -5.10 -1.37
CA TYR A 122 -0.84 -6.42 -2.00
C TYR A 122 0.61 -6.82 -2.32
N VAL A 123 0.88 -8.12 -2.37
CA VAL A 123 2.09 -8.67 -3.01
C VAL A 123 1.73 -9.07 -4.43
N VAL A 124 2.56 -8.74 -5.41
CA VAL A 124 2.37 -9.18 -6.80
C VAL A 124 3.70 -9.61 -7.42
N PRO A 125 3.72 -10.54 -8.39
CA PRO A 125 4.88 -10.78 -9.23
C PRO A 125 5.19 -9.54 -10.08
N LEU A 126 6.45 -9.38 -10.49
CA LEU A 126 6.87 -8.28 -11.36
C LEU A 126 6.27 -8.35 -12.76
N SER A 127 5.84 -9.53 -13.21
CA SER A 127 5.28 -9.76 -14.55
C SER A 127 3.91 -9.11 -14.78
N VAL A 128 3.13 -8.83 -13.72
CA VAL A 128 1.87 -8.05 -13.81
C VAL A 128 2.07 -6.53 -13.70
N LEU A 129 3.32 -6.05 -13.68
CA LEU A 129 3.66 -4.63 -13.54
C LEU A 129 4.34 -4.06 -14.79
N SER A 130 3.53 -3.43 -15.66
CA SER A 130 4.05 -2.62 -16.77
C SER A 130 4.64 -1.27 -16.28
N PRO A 131 5.54 -0.65 -17.08
CA PRO A 131 5.96 0.74 -16.86
C PRO A 131 4.77 1.72 -16.90
N TYR A 132 4.84 2.81 -16.13
CA TYR A 132 3.82 3.86 -16.20
C TYR A 132 4.03 4.74 -17.46
N HIS A 133 3.44 4.33 -18.59
CA HIS A 133 3.66 4.92 -19.92
C HIS A 133 2.99 6.30 -20.19
N ARG A 134 2.47 7.01 -19.18
CA ARG A 134 1.74 8.28 -19.39
C ARG A 134 2.61 9.53 -19.25
N SER A 135 3.91 9.35 -19.37
CA SER A 135 4.93 10.38 -19.30
C SER A 135 6.19 9.87 -19.98
N ASN A 136 6.94 10.76 -20.64
CA ASN A 136 8.19 10.42 -21.31
C ASN A 136 9.36 10.16 -20.32
N VAL A 137 9.04 10.04 -19.03
CA VAL A 137 9.96 9.88 -17.89
C VAL A 137 9.30 8.92 -16.89
N HIS A 138 10.07 7.93 -16.39
CA HIS A 138 9.59 7.01 -15.35
C HIS A 138 9.22 7.79 -14.07
N LEU A 139 8.01 7.56 -13.56
CA LEU A 139 7.51 8.25 -12.37
C LEU A 139 8.15 7.72 -11.08
N GLN A 140 8.56 8.65 -10.22
CA GLN A 140 9.16 8.33 -8.93
C GLN A 140 8.50 9.17 -7.83
N MET A 141 8.11 8.50 -6.74
CA MET A 141 7.77 9.17 -5.49
C MET A 141 8.96 9.99 -4.98
N ALA A 142 8.70 11.11 -4.31
CA ALA A 142 9.73 11.79 -3.54
C ALA A 142 10.16 10.89 -2.38
N PRO A 143 11.46 10.69 -2.09
CA PRO A 143 11.90 9.74 -1.05
C PRO A 143 11.25 9.99 0.32
N ALA A 144 11.10 11.25 0.73
CA ALA A 144 10.40 11.61 1.96
C ALA A 144 8.92 11.18 1.97
N SER A 145 8.20 11.38 0.86
CA SER A 145 6.80 10.95 0.72
C SER A 145 6.65 9.42 0.64
N LEU A 146 7.63 8.70 0.08
CA LEU A 146 7.62 7.24 0.08
C LEU A 146 7.89 6.70 1.49
N ASN A 147 8.90 7.23 2.19
CA ASN A 147 9.25 6.78 3.54
C ASN A 147 8.11 7.02 4.55
N ASP A 148 7.47 8.19 4.53
CA ASP A 148 6.31 8.48 5.40
C ASP A 148 5.04 7.71 4.98
N LEU A 149 4.86 7.40 3.69
CA LEU A 149 3.79 6.49 3.26
C LEU A 149 4.01 5.07 3.76
N CYS A 150 5.23 4.54 3.63
CA CYS A 150 5.61 3.24 4.16
C CYS A 150 5.44 3.21 5.68
N ALA A 151 6.01 4.15 6.44
CA ALA A 151 5.84 4.20 7.89
C ALA A 151 4.36 4.29 8.34
N HIS A 152 3.49 4.96 7.56
CA HIS A 152 2.06 4.97 7.83
C HIS A 152 1.39 3.60 7.58
N ILE A 153 1.79 2.91 6.52
CA ILE A 153 1.33 1.54 6.21
C ILE A 153 1.84 0.55 7.26
N GLU A 154 3.13 0.57 7.59
CA GLU A 154 3.76 -0.33 8.56
C GLU A 154 3.12 -0.22 9.95
N ARG A 155 2.62 0.97 10.33
CA ARG A 155 1.96 1.21 11.62
C ARG A 155 0.45 0.90 11.63
N ASP A 156 -0.28 1.31 10.59
CA ASP A 156 -1.75 1.39 10.65
C ASP A 156 -2.48 0.44 9.66
N CYS A 157 -1.76 -0.27 8.77
CA CYS A 157 -2.35 -1.24 7.84
C CYS A 157 -2.55 -2.61 8.50
N ARG A 158 -3.81 -3.05 8.58
CA ARG A 158 -4.21 -4.27 9.30
C ARG A 158 -3.65 -5.58 8.71
N THR A 159 -3.28 -5.58 7.43
CA THR A 159 -2.76 -6.77 6.72
C THR A 159 -1.27 -6.66 6.40
N TRP A 160 -0.54 -5.70 7.00
CA TRP A 160 0.89 -5.51 6.68
C TRP A 160 1.74 -6.72 7.07
N GLY A 161 1.45 -7.37 8.20
CA GLY A 161 2.09 -8.63 8.59
C GLY A 161 1.91 -9.72 7.55
N ASP A 162 0.68 -9.93 7.06
CA ASP A 162 0.36 -10.92 6.02
C ASP A 162 1.02 -10.60 4.68
N VAL A 163 1.12 -9.31 4.33
CA VAL A 163 1.84 -8.83 3.13
C VAL A 163 3.32 -9.15 3.24
N MET A 164 3.97 -8.87 4.37
CA MET A 164 5.39 -9.15 4.57
C MET A 164 5.67 -10.66 4.62
N ALA A 165 4.86 -11.43 5.35
CA ALA A 165 4.96 -12.88 5.43
C ALA A 165 4.59 -13.59 4.11
N ARG A 166 3.78 -12.96 3.25
CA ARG A 166 3.63 -13.38 1.86
C ARG A 166 4.91 -13.06 1.08
N LEU A 167 5.34 -11.80 1.03
CA LEU A 167 6.52 -11.37 0.24
C LEU A 167 7.78 -12.21 0.54
N GLN A 168 8.04 -12.53 1.80
CA GLN A 168 9.14 -13.40 2.23
C GLN A 168 9.06 -14.83 1.65
N ARG A 169 7.87 -15.40 1.43
CA ARG A 169 7.69 -16.73 0.84
C ARG A 169 7.94 -16.77 -0.68
N HIS A 170 8.03 -15.61 -1.34
CA HIS A 170 8.37 -15.52 -2.77
C HIS A 170 9.81 -15.04 -3.02
N GLU A 171 10.61 -14.83 -1.96
CA GLU A 171 12.05 -14.63 -2.17
C GLU A 171 12.70 -15.93 -2.67
N PRO A 172 13.64 -15.85 -3.62
CA PRO A 172 14.51 -16.98 -3.88
C PRO A 172 15.25 -17.30 -2.59
N ALA A 173 15.17 -18.57 -2.15
CA ALA A 173 16.00 -19.06 -1.06
C ALA A 173 17.45 -18.73 -1.41
N SER A 174 18.08 -17.86 -0.62
CA SER A 174 19.43 -17.40 -0.91
C SER A 174 20.35 -18.61 -0.83
N CYS A 175 20.95 -18.98 -1.96
CA CYS A 175 21.95 -20.05 -2.02
C CYS A 175 23.17 -19.62 -1.22
N THR A 176 23.13 -19.87 0.09
CA THR A 176 24.30 -19.93 0.95
C THR A 176 25.14 -21.09 0.45
N THR A 177 26.04 -20.79 -0.50
CA THR A 177 27.12 -21.69 -0.89
C THR A 177 27.76 -22.20 0.40
N PRO A 178 27.76 -23.51 0.67
CA PRO A 178 28.28 -24.02 1.93
C PRO A 178 29.79 -23.78 1.96
N THR A 179 30.21 -22.72 2.66
CA THR A 179 31.62 -22.45 2.93
C THR A 179 32.16 -23.65 3.70
N LEU A 180 33.11 -24.36 3.09
CA LEU A 180 33.69 -25.56 3.66
C LEU A 180 34.24 -25.23 5.07
N PRO A 181 33.97 -26.05 6.11
CA PRO A 181 34.47 -25.77 7.45
C PRO A 181 36.00 -25.95 7.49
N THR A 182 36.72 -24.83 7.41
CA THR A 182 38.18 -24.77 7.64
C THR A 182 38.48 -25.32 9.04
N PRO A 183 39.42 -26.29 9.18
CA PRO A 183 39.61 -27.01 10.44
C PRO A 183 40.19 -26.14 11.56
N PHE A 184 39.88 -26.56 12.78
CA PHE A 184 40.23 -25.95 14.07
C PHE A 184 41.67 -25.45 14.20
N SER A 185 41.82 -24.25 14.78
CA SER A 185 42.90 -23.94 15.73
C SER A 185 42.30 -23.83 17.13
N ARG A 186 42.97 -24.42 18.14
CA ARG A 186 42.41 -24.68 19.48
C ARG A 186 43.28 -24.06 20.58
N SER A 187 42.77 -23.04 21.26
CA SER A 187 43.36 -22.48 22.48
C SER A 187 42.29 -22.12 23.51
N SER A 188 42.39 -22.70 24.71
CA SER A 188 41.74 -22.21 25.95
C SER A 188 42.44 -20.91 26.44
N SER A 189 41.97 -20.12 27.42
CA SER A 189 41.02 -20.25 28.53
C SER A 189 40.49 -18.83 28.91
N GLY A 190 39.55 -18.58 29.84
CA GLY A 190 38.75 -19.41 30.76
C GLY A 190 37.94 -18.54 31.75
N ASN A 191 37.46 -19.15 32.84
CA ASN A 191 36.78 -18.55 34.02
C ASN A 191 35.33 -18.03 33.88
N SER A 192 34.61 -18.02 35.02
CA SER A 192 33.19 -17.67 35.25
C SER A 192 32.98 -17.42 36.77
N PRO A 193 31.78 -17.13 37.33
CA PRO A 193 30.61 -16.40 36.78
C PRO A 193 30.38 -15.01 37.49
N PRO A 194 29.69 -14.82 38.66
CA PRO A 194 28.28 -15.07 38.98
C PRO A 194 27.44 -13.89 39.56
N THR A 195 26.14 -13.90 39.22
CA THR A 195 24.94 -13.55 40.05
C THR A 195 24.71 -12.14 40.64
N LYS A 196 23.56 -11.55 40.26
CA LYS A 196 22.47 -10.94 41.08
C LYS A 196 21.28 -10.61 40.12
N GLN A 197 20.00 -10.86 40.39
CA GLN A 197 19.08 -10.45 41.48
C GLN A 197 18.88 -8.91 41.55
N ALA A 198 17.67 -8.34 41.66
CA ALA A 198 16.32 -8.91 41.88
C ALA A 198 15.18 -8.09 41.20
N ALA A 199 13.98 -8.09 41.80
CA ALA A 199 12.71 -7.49 41.35
C ALA A 199 12.70 -5.92 41.35
N ILE A 200 11.62 -5.15 41.15
CA ILE A 200 10.21 -5.25 41.60
C ILE A 200 9.23 -4.42 40.75
N ASN A 201 7.92 -4.60 41.02
CA ASN A 201 6.72 -3.77 40.80
C ASN A 201 6.95 -2.23 40.58
N THR A 202 6.03 -1.44 40.01
CA THR A 202 4.61 -1.31 40.43
C THR A 202 3.77 -0.47 39.43
N THR A 203 2.46 -0.73 39.34
CA THR A 203 1.46 0.13 38.63
C THR A 203 0.75 1.07 39.62
N PRO A 204 0.29 2.26 39.21
CA PRO A 204 -1.16 2.50 39.34
C PRO A 204 -1.80 3.40 38.25
N HIS A 205 -3.15 3.34 38.20
CA HIS A 205 -4.17 4.41 37.99
C HIS A 205 -3.77 5.85 37.59
N ARG A 206 -4.64 6.71 37.02
CA ARG A 206 -6.02 6.62 36.43
C ARG A 206 -6.43 8.04 36.00
N ALA A 207 -7.04 8.22 34.83
CA ALA A 207 -7.95 9.35 34.58
C ALA A 207 -8.90 9.05 33.42
N GLN A 208 -10.18 9.41 33.58
CA GLN A 208 -11.17 9.48 32.50
C GLN A 208 -11.72 10.90 32.50
N THR A 209 -11.83 11.54 31.34
CA THR A 209 -12.57 12.81 31.20
C THR A 209 -13.38 12.77 29.91
N SER A 210 -14.71 12.81 30.04
CA SER A 210 -15.67 12.80 28.95
C SER A 210 -16.16 14.20 28.61
N VAL A 211 -16.30 14.52 27.32
CA VAL A 211 -16.88 15.77 26.81
C VAL A 211 -17.85 15.41 25.66
N PRO A 212 -19.06 15.98 25.59
CA PRO A 212 -20.14 15.44 24.75
C PRO A 212 -20.06 15.79 23.26
N VAL A 213 -20.84 15.06 22.45
CA VAL A 213 -20.92 15.18 20.98
C VAL A 213 -22.19 15.97 20.58
N PRO A 214 -22.09 17.02 19.75
CA PRO A 214 -23.27 17.69 19.17
C PRO A 214 -23.86 16.90 17.99
N VAL A 215 -25.19 16.90 17.88
CA VAL A 215 -25.94 16.22 16.81
C VAL A 215 -25.88 17.04 15.51
N VAL A 216 -25.70 16.36 14.37
CA VAL A 216 -25.68 16.97 13.02
C VAL A 216 -26.95 16.54 12.25
N PRO A 217 -27.68 17.45 11.59
CA PRO A 217 -28.90 17.11 10.86
C PRO A 217 -28.64 16.27 9.60
N VAL A 218 -29.59 15.40 9.26
CA VAL A 218 -29.51 14.50 8.10
C VAL A 218 -29.98 15.20 6.82
N LEU A 219 -29.08 15.36 5.86
CA LEU A 219 -29.41 15.79 4.48
C LEU A 219 -29.80 14.58 3.60
N PRO A 220 -30.63 14.79 2.56
CA PRO A 220 -31.27 13.70 1.81
C PRO A 220 -30.28 12.84 1.03
N ALA A 221 -30.56 11.53 0.99
CA ALA A 221 -29.65 10.52 0.48
C ALA A 221 -29.65 10.43 -1.06
N VAL A 222 -28.78 11.20 -1.72
CA VAL A 222 -28.49 11.01 -3.15
C VAL A 222 -28.14 9.55 -3.43
N GLN A 223 -28.91 8.92 -4.31
CA GLN A 223 -28.65 7.57 -4.79
C GLN A 223 -27.55 7.61 -5.85
N CYS A 224 -26.45 6.89 -5.61
CA CYS A 224 -25.45 6.67 -6.64
C CYS A 224 -26.01 5.67 -7.67
N ALA A 225 -26.63 6.19 -8.73
CA ALA A 225 -26.86 5.43 -9.94
C ALA A 225 -25.52 4.93 -10.53
N ALA A 226 -25.56 3.93 -11.41
CA ALA A 226 -24.37 3.30 -12.00
C ALA A 226 -23.66 4.20 -13.03
N GLN A 227 -23.12 5.33 -12.57
CA GLN A 227 -22.24 6.18 -13.37
C GLN A 227 -20.95 5.41 -13.71
N LYS A 228 -20.52 5.48 -14.98
CA LYS A 228 -19.20 4.97 -15.38
C LYS A 228 -18.14 5.61 -14.48
N PRO A 229 -17.23 4.84 -13.84
CA PRO A 229 -16.15 5.45 -13.09
C PRO A 229 -15.33 6.33 -14.03
N SER A 230 -14.79 7.44 -13.51
CA SER A 230 -13.90 8.38 -14.20
C SER A 230 -12.55 7.72 -14.52
N SER A 231 -12.60 6.73 -15.41
CA SER A 231 -11.55 5.76 -15.62
C SER A 231 -10.24 6.43 -16.02
N TRP A 232 -9.12 5.85 -15.57
CA TRP A 232 -7.81 6.23 -16.09
C TRP A 232 -7.77 6.16 -17.63
N ALA A 233 -8.58 5.29 -18.25
CA ALA A 233 -8.73 5.21 -19.70
C ALA A 233 -9.09 6.55 -20.42
N GLN A 234 -9.72 7.52 -19.75
CA GLN A 234 -10.15 8.76 -20.40
C GLN A 234 -9.05 9.83 -20.58
N VAL A 235 -7.91 9.72 -19.88
CA VAL A 235 -6.78 10.66 -20.02
C VAL A 235 -5.82 10.16 -21.10
N ALA A 236 -6.35 9.87 -22.29
CA ALA A 236 -5.67 9.11 -23.35
C ALA A 236 -5.83 9.71 -24.76
N VAL A 237 -6.04 11.02 -24.88
CA VAL A 237 -6.05 11.74 -26.17
C VAL A 237 -5.22 13.01 -26.05
N ALA A 238 -3.92 12.88 -26.35
CA ALA A 238 -2.99 13.97 -26.65
C ALA A 238 -1.78 13.37 -27.40
N LYS A 239 -1.99 13.00 -28.66
CA LYS A 239 -0.89 12.75 -29.62
C LYS A 239 -0.83 13.95 -30.56
N THR A 240 0.28 14.68 -30.47
CA THR A 240 0.79 15.69 -31.40
C THR A 240 2.29 15.54 -31.35
#